data_AF-A0A562VF89-F1
#
_entry.id   AF-A0A562VF89-F1
#
_cell.length_a   1.000
_cell.length_b   1.000
_cell.length_c   1.000
_cell.angle_alpha   90.00
_cell.angle_beta   90.00
_cell.angle_gamma   90.00
#
_symmetry.space_group_name_H-M   'P 1'
#
loop_
_entity.id
_entity.type
_entity.pdbx_description
1 polymer ?
#
loop_
_entity_poly.entity_id
_entity_poly.type
_entity_poly.pdbx_seq_one_letter_code
_entity_poly.pdbx_strand_id
1 'polypeptide(L)'
;MALPATTERVVLHSAEWKTRRIERDMEQRLWYYLDHPEEIEKRLRELDEEWDIERLLETNASTIALVGLGLGTALSRKFYLLSALVMGFLLQHALQGWCPPVPLFRRLRIRTQSEIEMERYALKALRGDFGVLAASDSSMENNRFPEMVLEAVRK
;
A
#
# COMPACT_ATOMS: atom_id res chain seq x y z
N MET A 1 17.58 -15.32 -14.83
CA MET A 1 16.23 -14.70 -14.81
C MET A 1 16.15 -13.93 -13.50
N ALA A 2 16.21 -12.61 -13.54
CA ALA A 2 16.23 -11.78 -12.33
C ALA A 2 14.79 -11.64 -11.79
N LEU A 3 14.60 -11.90 -10.50
CA LEU A 3 13.30 -11.71 -9.86
C LEU A 3 13.08 -10.20 -9.59
N PRO A 4 11.92 -9.64 -9.94
CA PRO A 4 11.61 -8.23 -9.66
C PRO A 4 11.58 -7.94 -8.16
N ALA A 5 11.98 -6.73 -7.77
CA ALA A 5 11.97 -6.28 -6.38
C ALA A 5 10.55 -6.37 -5.78
N THR A 6 10.46 -6.78 -4.50
CA THR A 6 9.17 -7.05 -3.83
C THR A 6 8.18 -5.89 -3.93
N THR A 7 8.68 -4.66 -3.82
CA THR A 7 7.90 -3.42 -3.87
C THR A 7 7.36 -3.05 -5.26
N GLU A 8 7.93 -3.59 -6.34
CA GLU A 8 7.57 -3.22 -7.71
C GLU A 8 6.61 -4.22 -8.38
N ARG A 9 6.48 -5.43 -7.84
CA ARG A 9 5.71 -6.53 -8.48
C ARG A 9 4.24 -6.19 -8.70
N VAL A 10 3.61 -5.54 -7.72
CA VAL A 10 2.18 -5.15 -7.78
C VAL A 10 1.97 -3.97 -8.72
N VAL A 11 2.94 -3.05 -8.81
CA VAL A 11 2.88 -1.86 -9.66
C VAL A 11 3.01 -2.26 -11.13
N LEU A 12 3.95 -3.15 -11.46
CA LEU A 12 4.22 -3.63 -12.84
C LEU A 12 3.03 -4.39 -13.47
N HIS A 13 2.17 -5.00 -12.66
CA HIS A 13 0.99 -5.76 -13.13
C HIS A 13 -0.35 -5.04 -12.87
N SER A 14 -0.32 -3.84 -12.30
CA SER A 14 -1.48 -2.97 -12.20
C SER A 14 -1.54 -2.04 -13.41
N ALA A 15 -2.71 -1.89 -14.02
CA ALA A 15 -2.87 -0.93 -15.11
C ALA A 15 -2.53 0.49 -14.62
N GLU A 16 -1.60 1.16 -15.29
CA GLU A 16 -1.05 2.47 -14.89
C GLU A 16 -2.12 3.52 -14.53
N TRP A 17 -3.27 3.48 -15.20
CA TRP A 17 -4.36 4.42 -14.96
C TRP A 17 -4.99 4.29 -13.55
N LYS A 18 -4.91 3.11 -12.92
CA LYS A 18 -5.40 2.91 -11.54
C LYS A 18 -4.43 3.51 -10.53
N THR A 19 -3.13 3.34 -10.77
CA THR A 19 -2.07 3.95 -9.96
C THR A 19 -2.17 5.47 -10.01
N ARG A 20 -2.36 6.05 -11.20
CA ARG A 20 -2.57 7.50 -11.39
C ARG A 20 -3.79 8.06 -10.63
N ARG A 21 -4.80 7.24 -10.34
CA ARG A 21 -5.98 7.68 -9.58
C ARG A 21 -5.70 7.71 -8.07
N ILE A 22 -4.94 6.74 -7.56
CA ILE A 22 -4.53 6.70 -6.15
C ILE A 22 -3.57 7.85 -5.85
N GLU A 23 -2.64 8.14 -6.78
CA GLU A 23 -1.75 9.30 -6.70
C GLU A 23 -2.54 10.62 -6.63
N ARG A 24 -3.53 10.80 -7.50
CA ARG A 24 -4.40 11.99 -7.47
C ARG A 24 -5.20 12.12 -6.18
N ASP A 25 -5.77 11.01 -5.69
CA ASP A 25 -6.53 10.99 -4.43
C ASP A 25 -5.60 11.33 -3.24
N MET A 26 -4.32 10.92 -3.29
CA MET A 26 -3.31 11.31 -2.31
C MET A 26 -2.93 12.80 -2.42
N GLU A 27 -2.66 13.32 -3.62
CA GLU A 27 -2.35 14.74 -3.84
C GLU A 27 -3.46 15.65 -3.32
N GLN A 28 -4.73 15.33 -3.62
CA GLN A 28 -5.88 16.10 -3.11
C GLN A 28 -5.95 16.12 -1.58
N ARG A 29 -5.64 14.98 -0.94
CA ARG A 29 -5.59 14.91 0.52
C ARG A 29 -4.46 15.75 1.09
N LEU A 30 -3.28 15.72 0.47
CA LEU A 30 -2.15 16.53 0.92
C LEU A 30 -2.47 18.03 0.85
N TRP A 31 -3.11 18.50 -0.23
CA TRP A 31 -3.60 19.88 -0.32
C TRP A 31 -4.57 20.23 0.81
N TYR A 32 -5.51 19.34 1.15
CA TYR A 32 -6.44 19.55 2.25
C TYR A 32 -5.73 19.71 3.61
N TYR A 33 -4.71 18.88 3.88
CA TYR A 33 -3.97 18.92 5.15
C TYR A 33 -3.00 20.09 5.28
N LEU A 34 -2.70 20.83 4.19
CA LEU A 34 -1.99 22.10 4.29
C LEU A 34 -2.82 23.15 5.02
N ASP A 35 -4.12 23.17 4.76
CA ASP A 35 -5.06 24.11 5.40
C ASP A 35 -5.55 23.59 6.77
N HIS A 36 -5.39 22.29 7.05
CA HIS A 36 -5.87 21.62 8.28
C HIS A 36 -4.77 20.79 8.96
N PRO A 37 -3.64 21.39 9.36
CA PRO A 37 -2.50 20.66 9.94
C PRO A 37 -2.85 19.93 11.24
N GLU A 38 -3.84 20.41 12.00
CA GLU A 38 -4.33 19.79 13.23
C GLU A 38 -4.97 18.42 13.01
N GLU A 39 -5.44 18.11 11.80
CA GLU A 39 -6.04 16.81 11.48
C GLU A 39 -5.00 15.75 11.07
N ILE A 40 -3.74 16.17 10.81
CA ILE A 40 -2.67 15.27 10.33
C ILE A 40 -2.44 14.11 11.30
N GLU A 41 -2.43 14.37 12.61
CA GLU A 41 -2.16 13.33 13.60
C GLU A 41 -3.25 12.25 13.61
N LYS A 42 -4.52 12.66 13.44
CA LYS A 42 -5.63 11.73 13.29
C LYS A 42 -5.46 10.90 12.03
N ARG A 43 -5.09 11.53 10.91
CA ARG A 43 -4.88 10.81 9.65
C ARG A 43 -3.73 9.81 9.73
N LEU A 44 -2.64 10.15 10.40
CA LEU A 44 -1.51 9.23 10.61
C LEU A 44 -1.94 7.95 11.34
N ARG A 45 -2.83 8.07 12.34
CA ARG A 45 -3.44 6.91 13.03
C ARG A 45 -4.34 6.10 12.10
N GLU A 46 -5.14 6.75 11.26
CA GLU A 46 -5.95 6.03 10.25
C GLU A 46 -5.07 5.24 9.28
N LEU A 47 -3.90 5.78 8.91
CA LEU A 47 -2.93 5.07 8.06
C LEU A 47 -2.28 3.86 8.78
N ASP A 48 -2.15 3.89 10.11
CA ASP A 48 -1.65 2.75 10.89
C ASP A 48 -2.63 1.56 10.88
N GLU A 49 -3.93 1.86 10.89
CA GLU A 49 -4.99 0.86 10.85
C GLU A 49 -5.29 0.38 9.42
N GLU A 50 -4.77 1.05 8.40
CA GLU A 50 -5.06 0.70 7.01
C GLU A 50 -4.40 -0.62 6.62
N TRP A 51 -5.15 -1.46 5.90
CA TRP A 51 -4.67 -2.73 5.38
C TRP A 51 -4.17 -2.58 3.95
N ASP A 52 -2.89 -2.89 3.76
CA ASP A 52 -2.30 -2.97 2.44
C ASP A 52 -2.73 -4.25 1.69
N ILE A 53 -2.56 -4.23 0.36
CA ILE A 53 -2.90 -5.34 -0.53
C ILE A 53 -2.21 -6.65 -0.13
N GLU A 54 -0.94 -6.61 0.28
CA GLU A 54 -0.16 -7.81 0.56
C GLU A 54 -0.69 -8.47 1.83
N ARG A 55 -0.89 -7.68 2.89
CA ARG A 55 -1.48 -8.14 4.15
C ARG A 55 -2.87 -8.73 3.97
N LEU A 56 -3.72 -8.11 3.15
CA LEU A 56 -5.04 -8.66 2.81
C LEU A 56 -4.94 -9.99 2.05
N LEU A 57 -4.06 -10.07 1.06
CA LEU A 57 -3.87 -11.27 0.26
C LEU A 57 -3.41 -12.44 1.13
N GLU A 58 -2.35 -12.24 1.92
CA GLU A 58 -1.75 -13.28 2.76
C GLU A 58 -2.68 -13.72 3.89
N THR A 59 -3.35 -12.78 4.55
CA THR A 59 -4.26 -13.11 5.67
C THR A 59 -5.45 -13.93 5.19
N ASN A 60 -6.08 -13.52 4.09
CA ASN A 60 -7.24 -14.24 3.55
C ASN A 60 -6.83 -15.61 2.99
N ALA A 61 -5.72 -15.69 2.26
CA ALA A 61 -5.23 -16.96 1.75
C ALA A 61 -4.85 -17.94 2.87
N SER A 62 -4.16 -17.47 3.90
CA SER A 62 -3.82 -18.27 5.08
C SER A 62 -5.06 -18.75 5.81
N THR A 63 -6.07 -17.87 5.98
CA THR A 63 -7.35 -18.23 6.61
C THR A 63 -8.06 -19.34 5.84
N ILE A 64 -8.21 -19.19 4.51
CA ILE A 64 -8.88 -20.19 3.66
C ILE A 64 -8.12 -21.51 3.69
N ALA A 65 -6.79 -21.47 3.66
CA ALA A 65 -5.98 -22.69 3.71
C ALA A 65 -6.09 -23.43 5.06
N LEU A 66 -6.12 -22.71 6.18
CA LEU A 66 -6.33 -23.29 7.51
C LEU A 66 -7.74 -23.88 7.65
N VAL A 67 -8.76 -23.19 7.14
CA VAL A 67 -10.13 -23.73 7.08
C VAL A 67 -10.19 -25.01 6.23
N GLY A 68 -9.57 -25.00 5.04
CA GLY A 68 -9.49 -26.18 4.19
C GLY A 68 -8.77 -27.34 4.87
N LEU A 69 -7.74 -27.05 5.68
CA LEU A 69 -6.98 -28.06 6.42
C LEU A 69 -7.86 -28.68 7.51
N GLY A 70 -8.57 -27.85 8.29
CA GLY A 70 -9.49 -28.31 9.33
C GLY A 70 -10.68 -29.09 8.78
N LEU A 71 -11.24 -28.67 7.64
CA LEU A 71 -12.30 -29.44 6.97
C LEU A 71 -11.75 -30.75 6.36
N GLY A 72 -10.49 -30.75 5.95
CA GLY A 72 -9.76 -31.93 5.46
C GLY A 72 -9.61 -33.01 6.51
N THR A 73 -9.33 -32.62 7.74
CA THR A 73 -9.21 -33.50 8.89
C THR A 73 -10.57 -33.92 9.45
N ALA A 74 -11.54 -32.99 9.55
CA ALA A 74 -12.80 -33.22 10.24
C ALA A 74 -13.90 -33.85 9.37
N LEU A 75 -13.99 -33.51 8.07
CA LEU A 75 -15.10 -33.91 7.19
C LEU A 75 -14.63 -34.85 6.07
N SER A 76 -13.68 -34.42 5.24
CA SER A 76 -13.29 -35.17 4.05
C SER A 76 -11.93 -34.77 3.51
N ARG A 77 -11.13 -35.76 3.10
CA ARG A 77 -9.81 -35.55 2.45
C ARG A 77 -9.87 -34.65 1.21
N LYS A 78 -11.05 -34.51 0.58
CA LYS A 78 -11.24 -33.61 -0.57
C LYS A 78 -10.95 -32.14 -0.22
N PHE A 79 -11.15 -31.72 1.03
CA PHE A 79 -10.89 -30.34 1.44
C PHE A 79 -9.38 -29.99 1.51
N TYR A 80 -8.48 -30.98 1.58
CA TYR A 80 -7.05 -30.71 1.42
C TYR A 80 -6.70 -30.16 0.04
N LEU A 81 -7.52 -30.44 -0.99
CA LEU A 81 -7.35 -29.82 -2.30
C LEU A 81 -7.54 -28.31 -2.24
N LEU A 82 -8.47 -27.80 -1.41
CA LEU A 82 -8.65 -26.36 -1.23
C LEU A 82 -7.39 -25.72 -0.66
N SER A 83 -6.84 -26.28 0.42
CA SER A 83 -5.60 -25.79 1.02
C SER A 83 -4.42 -25.85 0.05
N ALA A 84 -4.28 -26.97 -0.67
CA ALA A 84 -3.22 -27.15 -1.66
C ALA A 84 -3.33 -26.14 -2.82
N LEU A 85 -4.55 -25.87 -3.30
CA LEU A 85 -4.79 -24.89 -4.37
C LEU A 85 -4.45 -23.48 -3.92
N VAL A 86 -4.93 -23.05 -2.74
CA VAL A 86 -4.66 -21.70 -2.23
C VAL A 86 -3.17 -21.48 -1.97
N MET A 87 -2.50 -22.46 -1.37
CA MET A 87 -1.05 -22.38 -1.11
C MET A 87 -0.22 -22.46 -2.39
N GLY A 88 -0.60 -23.32 -3.35
CA GLY A 88 0.04 -23.39 -4.66
C GLY A 88 -0.11 -22.08 -5.44
N PHE A 89 -1.25 -21.42 -5.31
CA PHE A 89 -1.49 -20.12 -5.90
C PHE A 89 -0.62 -19.01 -5.27
N LEU A 90 -0.52 -18.96 -3.94
CA LEU A 90 0.40 -18.03 -3.26
C LEU A 90 1.85 -18.28 -3.68
N LEU A 91 2.27 -19.54 -3.79
CA LEU A 91 3.61 -19.90 -4.24
C LEU A 91 3.85 -19.41 -5.68
N GLN A 92 2.90 -19.64 -6.57
CA GLN A 92 2.97 -19.13 -7.94
C GLN A 92 3.08 -17.59 -7.94
N HIS A 93 2.28 -16.90 -7.12
CA HIS A 93 2.31 -15.45 -7.02
C HIS A 93 3.67 -14.94 -6.53
N ALA A 94 4.22 -15.53 -5.47
CA ALA A 94 5.52 -15.17 -4.94
C ALA A 94 6.64 -15.32 -5.97
N LEU A 95 6.54 -16.31 -6.86
CA LEU A 95 7.53 -16.59 -7.91
C LEU A 95 7.33 -15.76 -9.19
N GLN A 96 6.08 -15.55 -9.62
CA GLN A 96 5.75 -14.97 -10.93
C GLN A 96 5.23 -13.53 -10.85
N GLY A 97 4.93 -13.01 -9.66
CA GLY A 97 4.43 -11.65 -9.45
C GLY A 97 2.97 -11.41 -9.89
N TRP A 98 2.36 -12.35 -10.63
CA TRP A 98 0.97 -12.25 -11.07
C TRP A 98 0.00 -12.89 -10.06
N CYS A 99 -1.14 -12.23 -9.80
CA CYS A 99 -2.17 -12.71 -8.88
C CYS A 99 -3.56 -12.22 -9.33
N PRO A 100 -4.48 -13.08 -9.81
CA PRO A 100 -5.86 -12.73 -10.17
C PRO A 100 -6.64 -11.86 -9.17
N PRO A 101 -6.49 -12.02 -7.85
CA PRO A 101 -7.04 -11.09 -6.85
C PRO A 101 -6.53 -9.64 -6.96
N VAL A 102 -5.27 -9.43 -7.33
CA VAL A 102 -4.65 -8.09 -7.31
C VAL A 102 -5.37 -7.12 -8.24
N PRO A 103 -5.66 -7.43 -9.52
CA PRO A 103 -6.46 -6.56 -10.37
C PRO A 103 -7.83 -6.18 -9.80
N LEU A 104 -8.46 -7.07 -9.02
CA LEU A 104 -9.74 -6.84 -8.34
C LEU A 104 -9.56 -5.91 -7.14
N PHE A 105 -8.59 -6.17 -6.26
CA PHE A 105 -8.24 -5.28 -5.14
C PHE A 105 -7.89 -3.87 -5.60
N ARG A 106 -7.18 -3.76 -6.73
CA ARG A 106 -6.90 -2.46 -7.36
C ARG A 106 -8.16 -1.79 -7.91
N ARG A 107 -9.20 -2.53 -8.34
CA ARG A 107 -10.51 -1.94 -8.68
C ARG A 107 -11.24 -1.44 -7.42
N LEU A 108 -11.06 -2.11 -6.30
CA LEU A 108 -11.61 -1.73 -4.99
C LEU A 108 -10.79 -0.65 -4.28
N ARG A 109 -9.77 -0.09 -4.95
CA ARG A 109 -8.86 0.97 -4.44
C ARG A 109 -8.09 0.60 -3.17
N ILE A 110 -7.82 -0.68 -2.99
CA ILE A 110 -6.93 -1.12 -1.91
C ILE A 110 -5.51 -0.69 -2.27
N ARG A 111 -4.83 -0.06 -1.32
CA ARG A 111 -3.52 0.54 -1.54
C ARG A 111 -2.40 -0.43 -1.23
N THR A 112 -1.26 -0.23 -1.87
CA THR A 112 -0.03 -0.96 -1.50
C THR A 112 0.60 -0.32 -0.28
N GLN A 113 1.48 -1.07 0.39
CA GLN A 113 2.22 -0.52 1.53
C GLN A 113 3.03 0.72 1.14
N SER A 114 3.65 0.71 -0.05
CA SER A 114 4.40 1.86 -0.57
C SER A 114 3.52 3.10 -0.75
N GLU A 115 2.29 2.95 -1.24
CA GLU A 115 1.35 4.07 -1.41
C GLU A 115 0.87 4.64 -0.07
N ILE A 116 0.66 3.78 0.94
CA ILE A 116 0.31 4.19 2.31
C ILE A 116 1.47 4.93 2.97
N GLU A 117 2.69 4.38 2.86
CA GLU A 117 3.89 4.97 3.43
C GLU A 117 4.26 6.30 2.75
N MET A 118 4.04 6.43 1.45
CA MET A 118 4.25 7.70 0.74
C MET A 118 3.35 8.81 1.30
N GLU A 119 2.06 8.54 1.52
CA GLU A 119 1.16 9.50 2.17
C GLU A 119 1.62 9.79 3.61
N ARG A 120 1.99 8.76 4.36
CA ARG A 120 2.48 8.90 5.74
C ARG A 120 3.70 9.83 5.81
N TYR A 121 4.70 9.61 4.96
CA TYR A 121 5.91 10.43 4.95
C TYR A 121 5.63 11.86 4.49
N ALA A 122 4.78 12.04 3.48
CA ALA A 122 4.37 13.38 3.06
C ALA A 122 3.67 14.14 4.21
N LEU A 123 2.74 13.50 4.93
CA LEU A 123 2.06 14.10 6.08
C LEU A 123 3.00 14.42 7.24
N LYS A 124 3.95 13.52 7.55
CA LYS A 124 4.99 13.79 8.56
C LYS A 124 5.87 14.97 8.16
N ALA A 125 6.18 15.11 6.87
CA ALA A 125 6.89 16.26 6.36
C ALA A 125 6.07 17.54 6.55
N LEU A 126 4.81 17.57 6.14
CA LEU A 126 3.92 18.73 6.33
C LEU A 126 3.74 19.13 7.80
N ARG A 127 3.73 18.15 8.72
CA ARG A 127 3.70 18.40 10.17
C ARG A 127 5.01 18.97 10.73
N GLY A 128 6.11 18.86 10.00
CA GLY A 128 7.44 19.34 10.41
C GLY A 128 8.28 18.30 11.16
N ASP A 129 7.92 17.01 11.13
CA ASP A 129 8.62 15.94 11.86
C ASP A 129 10.09 15.77 11.43
N PHE A 130 10.43 16.19 10.20
CA PHE A 130 11.78 16.09 9.64
C PHE A 130 12.60 17.37 9.81
N GLY A 131 12.30 18.17 10.84
CA GLY A 131 13.03 19.40 11.15
C GLY A 131 14.54 19.23 10.93
N VAL A 132 15.13 20.15 10.13
CA VAL A 132 16.54 20.16 9.65
C VAL A 132 16.79 19.40 8.32
N LEU A 133 15.92 19.53 7.32
CA LEU A 133 16.34 19.52 5.90
C LEU A 133 16.31 20.93 5.27
N ALA A 134 15.68 21.90 5.94
CA ALA A 134 15.51 23.30 5.50
C ALA A 134 16.37 24.33 6.25
N ALA A 135 17.18 23.91 7.24
CA ALA A 135 17.97 24.84 8.05
C ALA A 135 19.20 25.40 7.31
N SER A 136 19.57 24.85 6.15
CA SER A 136 20.68 25.31 5.31
C SER A 136 20.34 26.47 4.36
N ASP A 137 19.06 26.83 4.14
CA ASP A 137 18.61 27.88 3.20
C ASP A 137 17.58 28.87 3.84
N SER A 138 17.80 29.18 5.11
CA SER A 138 16.78 29.56 6.10
C SER A 138 16.25 31.01 6.13
N SER A 139 16.06 31.72 5.01
CA SER A 139 15.38 33.05 5.10
C SER A 139 14.27 33.35 4.09
N MET A 140 13.96 32.44 3.15
CA MET A 140 12.88 32.61 2.16
C MET A 140 12.01 31.35 1.94
N GLU A 141 12.20 30.29 2.72
CA GLU A 141 11.81 28.91 2.30
C GLU A 141 10.53 28.36 2.96
N ASN A 142 10.01 28.98 4.02
CA ASN A 142 8.88 28.43 4.79
C ASN A 142 7.58 28.27 3.98
N ASN A 143 7.41 29.06 2.90
CA ASN A 143 6.26 28.92 1.98
C ASN A 143 6.46 27.92 0.83
N ARG A 144 7.70 27.46 0.57
CA ARG A 144 8.00 26.55 -0.57
C ARG A 144 8.04 25.08 -0.19
N PHE A 145 8.27 24.79 1.09
CA PHE A 145 8.38 23.41 1.57
C PHE A 145 7.13 22.55 1.28
N PRO A 146 5.89 23.03 1.48
CA PRO A 146 4.67 22.35 1.04
C PRO A 146 4.66 21.93 -0.42
N GLU A 147 4.98 22.86 -1.32
CA GLU A 147 5.00 22.62 -2.77
C GLU A 147 6.07 21.60 -3.15
N MET A 148 7.22 21.62 -2.46
CA MET A 148 8.31 20.69 -2.69
C MET A 148 7.96 19.25 -2.28
N VAL A 149 7.22 19.07 -1.17
CA VAL A 149 6.70 17.75 -0.77
C VAL A 149 5.70 17.24 -1.80
N LEU A 150 4.80 18.10 -2.29
CA LEU A 150 3.83 17.75 -3.33
C LEU A 150 4.50 17.40 -4.67
N GLU A 151 5.56 18.12 -5.05
CA GLU A 151 6.34 17.82 -6.25
C GLU A 151 7.10 16.49 -6.12
N ALA A 152 7.65 16.20 -4.94
CA ALA A 152 8.35 14.94 -4.67
C ALA A 152 7.42 13.73 -4.77
N VAL A 153 6.16 13.87 -4.37
CA VAL A 153 5.13 12.82 -4.49
C VAL A 153 4.67 12.59 -5.93
N ARG A 154 4.92 13.56 -6.83
CA ARG A 154 4.54 13.47 -8.26
C ARG A 154 5.60 12.77 -9.13
N LYS A 155 6.83 12.59 -8.65
CA LYS A 155 7.96 11.98 -9.38
C LYS A 155 8.04 10.47 -9.13
#